data_AF-A0A7S2ILL5-F1
#
_entry.id   AF-A0A7S2ILL5-F1
#
_cell.length_a   1.000
_cell.length_b   1.000
_cell.length_c   1.000
_cell.angle_alpha   90.00
_cell.angle_beta   90.00
_cell.angle_gamma   90.00
#
_symmetry.space_group_name_H-M   'P 1'
#
loop_
_entity.id
_entity.type
_entity.pdbx_description
1 polymer ?
#
loop_
_entity_poly.entity_id
_entity_poly.type
_entity_poly.pdbx_seq_one_letter_code
_entity_poly.pdbx_strand_id
1 'polypeptide(L)'
;AKAKAKAKAEKDSRPRRAAVVVDPYSSGKYLLMDLKRRRVPIIAVRSSTKLSQQFLRSHEANKKFFAAFVDYETIGEDIDKLVEAIKAKPFVVGGVFAGSEPGVELAERLGVALGMPTANGLDKLEARKDKAEM
;
A
#
# COMPACT_ATOMS: atom_id res chain seq x y z
N ALA A 1 -14.43 7.77 35.57
CA ALA A 1 -13.07 7.42 35.11
C ALA A 1 -12.96 6.00 34.52
N LYS A 2 -13.43 4.95 35.22
CA LYS A 2 -13.32 3.54 34.77
C LYS A 2 -14.00 3.20 33.43
N ALA A 3 -15.17 3.79 33.14
CA ALA A 3 -15.88 3.57 31.86
C ALA A 3 -15.15 4.15 30.63
N LYS A 4 -14.49 5.32 30.76
CA LYS A 4 -13.67 5.92 29.69
C LYS A 4 -12.39 5.12 29.41
N ALA A 5 -11.79 4.54 30.45
CA ALA A 5 -10.61 3.68 30.32
C ALA A 5 -10.95 2.35 29.62
N LYS A 6 -12.09 1.74 29.97
CA LYS A 6 -12.60 0.51 29.32
C LYS A 6 -12.96 0.74 27.84
N ALA A 7 -13.65 1.84 27.52
CA ALA A 7 -13.97 2.20 26.13
C ALA A 7 -12.73 2.58 25.30
N LYS A 8 -11.68 3.13 25.92
CA LYS A 8 -10.39 3.38 25.25
C LYS A 8 -9.63 2.07 24.98
N ALA A 9 -9.63 1.13 25.93
CA ALA A 9 -9.03 -0.18 25.76
C ALA A 9 -9.75 -1.05 24.71
N GLU A 10 -11.09 -1.03 24.66
CA GLU A 10 -11.89 -1.67 23.60
C GLU A 10 -11.73 -1.00 22.22
N LYS A 11 -11.40 0.30 22.19
CA LYS A 11 -11.06 1.00 20.94
C LYS A 11 -9.67 0.62 20.43
N ASP A 12 -8.73 0.32 21.33
CA ASP A 12 -7.38 -0.16 21.00
C ASP A 12 -7.32 -1.66 20.67
N SER A 13 -8.34 -2.46 21.02
CA SER A 13 -8.41 -3.90 20.72
C SER A 13 -8.91 -4.23 19.31
N ARG A 14 -9.50 -3.27 18.58
CA ARG A 14 -9.88 -3.49 17.18
C ARG A 14 -8.62 -3.53 16.30
N PRO A 15 -8.54 -4.48 15.34
CA PRO A 15 -7.42 -4.53 14.41
C PRO A 15 -7.24 -3.18 13.73
N ARG A 16 -6.03 -2.61 13.81
CA ARG A 16 -5.75 -1.31 13.19
C ARG A 16 -5.81 -1.47 11.68
N ARG A 17 -6.58 -0.61 11.02
CA ARG A 17 -6.67 -0.58 9.56
C ARG A 17 -5.42 0.09 8.99
N ALA A 18 -4.71 -0.59 8.10
CA ALA A 18 -3.55 -0.05 7.40
C ALA A 18 -3.88 0.29 5.94
N ALA A 19 -3.17 1.28 5.40
CA ALA A 19 -3.14 1.55 3.97
C ALA A 19 -1.95 0.80 3.36
N VAL A 20 -2.18 0.08 2.26
CA VAL A 20 -1.11 -0.43 1.41
C VAL A 20 -0.76 0.65 0.40
N VAL A 21 0.51 1.01 0.29
CA VAL A 21 0.97 2.01 -0.68
C VAL A 21 2.10 1.39 -1.51
N VAL A 22 1.84 1.22 -2.81
CA VAL A 22 2.78 0.66 -3.77
C VAL A 22 3.68 1.75 -4.32
N ASP A 23 4.99 1.56 -4.24
CA ASP A 23 6.02 2.47 -4.74
C ASP A 23 5.80 3.94 -4.34
N PRO A 24 5.80 4.29 -3.05
CA PRO A 24 5.67 5.68 -2.62
C PRO A 24 6.96 6.47 -2.84
N TYR A 25 7.39 6.62 -4.09
CA TYR A 25 8.57 7.39 -4.47
C TYR A 25 8.23 8.83 -4.82
N SER A 26 9.24 9.71 -4.75
CA SER A 26 9.14 11.10 -5.21
C SER A 26 7.95 11.85 -4.56
N SER A 27 6.97 12.29 -5.34
CA SER A 27 5.74 12.95 -4.88
C SER A 27 4.81 12.02 -4.09
N GLY A 28 4.94 10.70 -4.22
CA GLY A 28 4.21 9.72 -3.40
C GLY A 28 4.41 9.90 -1.89
N LYS A 29 5.48 10.57 -1.47
CA LYS A 29 5.72 10.92 -0.06
C LYS A 29 4.61 11.79 0.55
N TYR A 30 3.92 12.61 -0.24
CA TYR A 30 2.85 13.46 0.29
C TYR A 30 1.66 12.62 0.79
N LEU A 31 1.35 11.52 0.11
CA LEU A 31 0.38 10.54 0.58
C LEU A 31 0.83 9.89 1.91
N LEU A 32 2.11 9.55 2.04
CA LEU A 32 2.65 9.01 3.30
C LEU A 32 2.51 10.00 4.46
N MET A 33 2.80 11.27 4.21
CA MET A 33 2.66 12.35 5.20
C MET A 33 1.20 12.50 5.67
N ASP A 34 0.25 12.42 4.74
CA ASP A 34 -1.18 12.53 5.04
C ASP A 34 -1.71 11.32 5.84
N LEU A 35 -1.33 10.11 5.44
CA LEU A 35 -1.67 8.89 6.18
C LEU A 35 -1.07 8.90 7.59
N LYS A 36 0.19 9.35 7.73
CA LYS A 36 0.85 9.50 9.03
C LYS A 36 0.13 10.51 9.92
N ARG A 37 -0.27 11.66 9.37
CA ARG A 37 -1.04 12.70 10.09
C ARG A 37 -2.39 12.15 10.60
N ARG A 38 -3.01 11.26 9.83
CA ARG A 38 -4.25 10.55 10.19
C ARG A 38 -4.02 9.34 11.11
N ARG A 39 -2.76 9.05 11.48
CA ARG A 39 -2.35 7.89 12.29
C ARG A 39 -2.76 6.54 11.66
N VAL A 40 -2.79 6.48 10.33
CA VAL A 40 -3.03 5.24 9.58
C VAL A 40 -1.68 4.54 9.39
N PRO A 41 -1.51 3.29 9.88
CA PRO A 41 -0.33 2.48 9.57
C PRO A 41 -0.17 2.28 8.06
N ILE A 42 1.07 2.23 7.60
CA ILE A 42 1.37 2.11 6.17
C ILE A 42 2.14 0.82 5.94
N ILE A 43 1.63 -0.02 5.04
CA ILE A 43 2.36 -1.16 4.48
C ILE A 43 2.88 -0.71 3.12
N ALA A 44 4.17 -0.45 3.01
CA ALA A 44 4.75 -0.09 1.72
C ALA A 44 5.03 -1.35 0.89
N VAL A 45 4.67 -1.33 -0.39
CA VAL A 45 5.06 -2.38 -1.33
C VAL A 45 6.02 -1.78 -2.33
N ARG A 46 7.13 -2.44 -2.59
CA ARG A 46 8.05 -2.05 -3.65
C ARG A 46 7.88 -3.03 -4.81
N SER A 47 7.50 -2.52 -5.99
CA SER A 47 7.29 -3.35 -7.18
C SER A 47 8.61 -3.92 -7.70
N SER A 48 9.67 -3.11 -7.71
CA SER A 48 10.99 -3.51 -8.21
C SER A 48 12.13 -2.87 -7.40
N THR A 49 13.22 -3.61 -7.24
CA THR A 49 14.49 -3.10 -6.69
C THR A 49 15.42 -2.55 -7.77
N LYS A 50 15.07 -2.73 -9.06
CA LYS A 50 15.87 -2.35 -10.23
C LYS A 50 15.38 -1.02 -10.82
N LEU A 51 15.12 -0.05 -9.96
CA LEU A 51 14.65 1.28 -10.34
C LEU A 51 15.80 2.30 -10.39
N SER A 52 15.50 3.50 -10.91
CA SER A 52 16.46 4.60 -10.91
C SER A 52 16.97 4.93 -9.50
N GLN A 53 18.22 5.39 -9.40
CA GLN A 53 18.82 5.81 -8.12
C GLN A 53 18.00 6.88 -7.39
N GLN A 54 17.22 7.69 -8.12
CA GLN A 54 16.30 8.64 -7.51
C GLN A 54 15.17 7.95 -6.74
N PHE A 55 14.55 6.93 -7.33
CA PHE A 55 13.49 6.17 -6.67
C PHE A 55 14.01 5.34 -5.51
N LEU A 56 15.18 4.70 -5.66
CA LEU A 56 15.81 3.94 -4.58
C LEU A 56 16.14 4.83 -3.38
N ARG A 57 16.73 6.02 -3.60
CA ARG A 57 16.95 6.99 -2.51
C ARG A 57 15.65 7.48 -1.87
N SER A 58 14.60 7.66 -2.68
CA SER A 58 13.28 8.03 -2.16
C SER A 58 12.69 6.94 -1.27
N HIS A 59 12.88 5.67 -1.62
CA HIS A 59 12.44 4.54 -0.79
C HIS A 59 13.07 4.62 0.60
N GLU A 60 14.40 4.74 0.65
CA GLU A 60 15.17 4.80 1.89
C GLU A 60 14.73 5.99 2.76
N ALA A 61 14.57 7.17 2.17
CA ALA A 61 14.11 8.37 2.89
C ALA A 61 12.69 8.23 3.47
N ASN A 62 11.85 7.39 2.86
CA ASN A 62 10.46 7.19 3.22
C ASN A 62 10.24 6.05 4.24
N LYS A 63 11.26 5.22 4.53
CA LYS A 63 11.17 4.10 5.49
C LYS A 63 10.61 4.48 6.86
N LYS A 64 10.88 5.71 7.32
CA LYS A 64 10.36 6.26 8.58
C LYS A 64 8.82 6.32 8.68
N PHE A 65 8.11 6.25 7.55
CA PHE A 65 6.65 6.23 7.51
C PHE A 65 6.06 4.81 7.56
N PHE A 66 6.86 3.78 7.29
CA PHE A 66 6.39 2.42 7.08
C PHE A 66 6.20 1.71 8.41
N ALA A 67 5.01 1.15 8.62
CA ALA A 67 4.76 0.20 9.70
C ALA A 67 5.24 -1.21 9.32
N ALA A 68 5.21 -1.53 8.02
CA ALA A 68 5.81 -2.69 7.42
C ALA A 68 6.15 -2.38 5.96
N PHE A 69 7.01 -3.18 5.34
CA PHE A 69 7.21 -3.15 3.90
C PHE A 69 7.36 -4.57 3.33
N VAL A 70 7.11 -4.71 2.03
CA VAL A 70 7.26 -5.96 1.27
C VAL A 70 7.86 -5.64 -0.10
N ASP A 71 8.84 -6.42 -0.52
CA ASP A 71 9.43 -6.32 -1.86
C ASP A 71 8.80 -7.39 -2.76
N TYR A 72 8.12 -6.97 -3.83
CA TYR A 72 7.40 -7.86 -4.74
C TYR A 72 8.33 -8.82 -5.50
N GLU A 73 9.50 -8.34 -5.92
CA GLU A 73 10.54 -9.19 -6.52
C GLU A 73 10.99 -10.32 -5.58
N THR A 74 11.12 -10.06 -4.28
CA THR A 74 11.63 -11.06 -3.32
C THR A 74 10.66 -12.20 -3.05
N ILE A 75 9.38 -12.01 -3.36
CA ILE A 75 8.36 -13.04 -3.23
C ILE A 75 8.06 -13.72 -4.58
N GLY A 76 8.86 -13.44 -5.61
CA GLY A 76 8.76 -14.07 -6.92
C GLY A 76 7.73 -13.44 -7.85
N GLU A 77 7.39 -12.16 -7.65
CA GLU A 77 6.49 -11.40 -8.55
C GLU A 77 5.11 -12.06 -8.74
N ASP A 78 4.60 -12.64 -7.66
CA ASP A 78 3.35 -13.37 -7.61
C ASP A 78 2.34 -12.63 -6.72
N ILE A 79 1.17 -12.32 -7.29
CA ILE A 79 0.16 -11.49 -6.62
C ILE A 79 -0.45 -12.19 -5.41
N ASP A 80 -0.63 -13.51 -5.45
CA ASP A 80 -1.23 -14.27 -4.35
C ASP A 80 -0.25 -14.33 -3.18
N LYS A 81 1.03 -14.56 -3.46
CA LYS A 81 2.09 -14.48 -2.44
C LYS A 81 2.21 -13.07 -1.85
N LEU A 82 1.99 -12.02 -2.66
CA LEU A 82 1.98 -10.65 -2.15
C LEU A 82 0.83 -10.43 -1.18
N VAL A 83 -0.36 -10.90 -1.54
CA VAL A 83 -1.55 -10.85 -0.70
C VAL A 83 -1.32 -11.59 0.62
N GLU A 84 -0.74 -12.79 0.58
CA GLU A 84 -0.39 -13.55 1.79
C GLU A 84 0.61 -12.79 2.66
N ALA A 85 1.69 -12.25 2.06
CA ALA A 85 2.70 -11.49 2.79
C ALA A 85 2.14 -10.22 3.45
N ILE A 86 1.16 -9.57 2.82
CA ILE A 86 0.45 -8.41 3.37
C ILE A 86 -0.51 -8.84 4.48
N LYS A 87 -1.29 -9.91 4.28
CA LYS A 87 -2.24 -10.44 5.27
C LYS A 87 -1.54 -11.01 6.51
N ALA A 88 -0.29 -11.45 6.39
CA ALA A 88 0.54 -11.87 7.52
C ALA A 88 0.96 -10.71 8.44
N LYS A 89 0.77 -9.44 8.02
CA LYS A 89 1.03 -8.28 8.87
C LYS A 89 -0.11 -8.10 9.89
N PRO A 90 0.13 -7.51 11.07
CA PRO A 90 -0.87 -7.39 12.14
C PRO A 90 -1.86 -6.23 11.87
N PHE A 91 -2.35 -6.11 10.64
CA PHE A 91 -3.22 -5.03 10.19
C PHE A 91 -4.34 -5.56 9.31
N VAL A 92 -5.49 -4.90 9.35
CA VAL A 92 -6.56 -5.09 8.35
C VAL A 92 -6.34 -4.10 7.22
N VAL A 93 -6.27 -4.56 5.97
CA VAL A 93 -6.12 -3.65 4.83
C VAL A 93 -7.39 -2.81 4.66
N GLY A 94 -7.24 -1.49 4.73
CA GLY A 94 -8.32 -0.52 4.56
C GLY A 94 -8.35 0.16 3.20
N GLY A 95 -7.30 -0.01 2.40
CA GLY A 95 -7.18 0.55 1.05
C GLY A 95 -5.81 0.26 0.45
N VAL A 96 -5.75 0.29 -0.88
CA VAL A 96 -4.54 0.11 -1.68
C VAL A 96 -4.37 1.35 -2.55
N PHE A 97 -3.17 1.91 -2.59
CA PHE A 97 -2.86 3.13 -3.33
C PHE A 97 -1.58 2.97 -4.14
N ALA A 98 -1.57 3.48 -5.36
CA ALA A 98 -0.33 3.73 -6.08
C ALA A 98 0.31 5.02 -5.56
N GLY A 99 1.56 4.95 -5.13
CA GLY A 99 2.33 6.09 -4.65
C GLY A 99 3.14 6.77 -5.76
N SER A 100 3.46 6.06 -6.83
CA SER A 100 4.09 6.61 -8.03
C SER A 100 3.74 5.75 -9.24
N GLU A 101 4.03 6.28 -10.43
CA GLU A 101 3.68 5.69 -11.72
C GLU A 101 4.11 4.21 -11.88
N PRO A 102 5.34 3.78 -11.51
CA PRO A 102 5.75 2.38 -11.66
C PRO A 102 4.89 1.38 -10.88
N GLY A 103 4.26 1.84 -9.79
CA GLY A 103 3.45 1.00 -8.91
C GLY A 103 1.97 0.95 -9.27
N VAL A 104 1.51 1.69 -10.28
CA VAL A 104 0.08 1.83 -10.62
C VAL A 104 -0.54 0.48 -10.95
N GLU A 105 0.09 -0.27 -11.85
CA GLU A 105 -0.44 -1.56 -12.31
C GLU A 105 -0.52 -2.57 -11.17
N LEU A 106 0.55 -2.68 -10.37
CA LEU A 106 0.59 -3.58 -9.23
C LEU A 106 -0.44 -3.17 -8.16
N ALA A 107 -0.66 -1.87 -7.95
CA ALA A 107 -1.68 -1.38 -7.02
C ALA A 107 -3.11 -1.75 -7.46
N GLU A 108 -3.43 -1.67 -8.76
CA GLU A 108 -4.75 -2.09 -9.26
C GLU A 108 -4.96 -3.59 -9.09
N ARG A 109 -4.00 -4.42 -9.53
CA ARG A 109 -4.03 -5.88 -9.36
C ARG A 109 -4.20 -6.27 -7.89
N LEU A 110 -3.46 -5.61 -7.00
CA LEU A 110 -3.51 -5.86 -5.57
C LEU A 110 -4.82 -5.39 -4.93
N GLY A 111 -5.39 -4.28 -5.40
CA GLY A 111 -6.70 -3.80 -4.99
C GLY A 111 -7.79 -4.83 -5.27
N VAL A 112 -7.79 -5.43 -6.46
CA VAL A 112 -8.72 -6.50 -6.85
C VAL A 112 -8.48 -7.76 -6.02
N ALA A 113 -7.22 -8.22 -5.91
CA ALA A 113 -6.88 -9.44 -5.17
C ALA A 113 -7.19 -9.34 -3.66
N LEU A 114 -7.15 -8.14 -3.08
CA LEU A 114 -7.55 -7.87 -1.69
C LEU A 114 -9.07 -7.59 -1.53
N GLY A 115 -9.85 -7.60 -2.61
CA GLY A 115 -11.28 -7.37 -2.58
C GLY A 115 -11.66 -5.95 -2.18
N MET A 116 -10.87 -4.94 -2.57
CA MET A 116 -11.18 -3.55 -2.26
C MET A 116 -12.45 -3.10 -3.00
N PRO A 117 -13.45 -2.53 -2.30
CA PRO A 117 -14.76 -2.24 -2.88
C PRO A 117 -14.72 -1.15 -3.95
N THR A 118 -13.67 -0.34 -3.96
CA THR A 118 -13.44 0.75 -4.93
C THR A 118 -12.34 0.41 -5.93
N ALA A 119 -11.90 -0.85 -6.00
CA ALA A 119 -10.93 -1.26 -7.02
C ALA A 119 -11.56 -1.15 -8.41
N ASN A 120 -10.78 -0.63 -9.36
CA ASN A 120 -11.17 -0.73 -10.76
C ASN A 120 -11.11 -2.20 -11.18
N GLY A 121 -12.05 -2.63 -12.05
CA GLY A 121 -11.91 -3.89 -12.76
C GLY A 121 -10.63 -3.87 -13.64
N LEU A 122 -10.03 -5.05 -13.80
CA LEU A 122 -8.82 -5.25 -14.62
C LEU A 122 -9.11 -5.33 -16.13
N ASP A 123 -10.39 -5.43 -16.50
CA ASP A 123 -10.88 -5.54 -17.88
C ASP A 123 -10.45 -4.40 -18.80
N LYS A 124 -10.18 -3.21 -18.24
CA LYS A 124 -9.72 -2.03 -18.99
C LYS A 124 -8.34 -1.54 -18.55
N LEU A 125 -7.56 -2.38 -17.87
CA LEU A 125 -6.26 -1.97 -17.34
C LEU A 125 -5.33 -1.44 -18.44
N GLU A 126 -5.18 -2.20 -19.55
CA GLU A 126 -4.32 -1.78 -20.66
C GLU A 126 -4.93 -0.62 -21.47
N ALA A 127 -6.24 -0.63 -21.71
CA ALA A 127 -6.93 0.47 -22.40
C ALA A 127 -6.85 1.82 -21.66
N ARG A 128 -6.65 1.82 -20.33
CA ARG A 128 -6.40 3.05 -19.56
C ARG A 128 -4.97 3.58 -19.72
N LYS A 129 -4.03 2.73 -20.14
CA LYS A 129 -2.62 3.08 -20.34
C LYS A 129 -2.36 3.54 -21.78
N ASP A 130 -3.06 2.96 -22.75
CA ASP A 130 -2.94 3.33 -24.16
C ASP A 130 -3.96 4.40 -24.56
N LYS A 131 -3.47 5.60 -24.90
CA LYS A 131 -4.32 6.70 -25.39
C LYS A 131 -4.82 6.49 -26.82
N ALA A 132 -4.19 5.62 -27.61
CA ALA A 132 -4.58 5.34 -28.99
C ALA A 132 -5.72 4.32 -29.09
N GLU A 133 -5.89 3.48 -28.08
CA GLU A 133 -6.97 2.49 -28.00
C GLU A 133 -8.15 2.90 -27.09
N MET A 134 -8.14 4.13 -26.57
CA MET A 134 -9.14 4.65 -25.63
C MET A 134 -10.40 5.18 -26.32
#